data_AF-A0A928UHM5-F1
#
_entry.id   AF-A0A928UHM5-F1
#
_cell.length_a   1.000
_cell.length_b   1.000
_cell.length_c   1.000
_cell.angle_alpha   90.00
_cell.angle_beta   90.00
_cell.angle_gamma   90.00
#
_symmetry.space_group_name_H-M   'P 1'
#
loop_
_entity.id
_entity.type
_entity.pdbx_description
1 polymer ?
#
loop_
_entity_poly.entity_id
_entity_poly.type
_entity_poly.pdbx_seq_one_letter_code
_entity_poly.pdbx_strand_id
1 'polypeptide(L)'
;MNLLLLKQLAILSAFAGAVLGFVTVIPYISMISFLILILCLSAFVLAYLKQNDLIGLISIREGCIFGAVIGFVSFIAFSIIYTPISMLLGWLIPAYTQGFLRFFMTSFGSFIVMILLMILMAGISALFNGFAGLVTAWVYELISGIKKEADENNTVDFTIE
;
A
#
# COMPACT_ATOMS: atom_id res chain seq x y z
N MET A 1 -16.49 0.60 -12.19
CA MET A 1 -15.83 0.30 -10.91
C MET A 1 -16.84 0.47 -9.78
N ASN A 2 -16.99 -0.53 -8.92
CA ASN A 2 -17.94 -0.46 -7.81
C ASN A 2 -17.45 0.55 -6.75
N LEU A 3 -18.25 1.60 -6.49
CA LEU A 3 -17.90 2.66 -5.53
C LEU A 3 -17.67 2.09 -4.11
N LEU A 4 -18.40 1.03 -3.78
CA LEU A 4 -18.35 0.38 -2.48
C LEU A 4 -17.00 -0.33 -2.24
N LEU A 5 -16.47 -0.98 -3.28
CA LEU A 5 -15.17 -1.67 -3.23
C LEU A 5 -14.02 -0.65 -3.11
N LEU A 6 -14.09 0.45 -3.85
CA LEU A 6 -13.12 1.54 -3.74
C LEU A 6 -13.07 2.13 -2.33
N LYS A 7 -14.24 2.34 -1.69
CA LYS A 7 -14.32 2.83 -0.31
C LYS A 7 -13.68 1.86 0.68
N GLN A 8 -13.97 0.57 0.58
CA GLN A 8 -13.39 -0.44 1.46
C GLN A 8 -11.87 -0.51 1.32
N LEU A 9 -11.37 -0.48 0.08
CA LEU A 9 -9.94 -0.46 -0.21
C LEU A 9 -9.26 0.81 0.32
N ALA A 10 -9.89 1.97 0.17
CA ALA A 10 -9.38 3.23 0.73
C ALA A 10 -9.32 3.18 2.27
N ILE A 11 -10.34 2.65 2.94
CA ILE A 11 -10.37 2.53 4.41
C ILE A 11 -9.29 1.55 4.89
N LEU A 12 -9.17 0.39 4.25
CA LEU A 12 -8.19 -0.63 4.64
C LEU A 12 -6.75 -0.16 4.40
N SER A 13 -6.49 0.50 3.27
CA SER A 13 -5.17 1.08 2.97
C SER A 13 -4.82 2.25 3.89
N ALA A 14 -5.79 3.10 4.24
CA ALA A 14 -5.59 4.15 5.23
C ALA A 14 -5.23 3.57 6.61
N PHE A 15 -5.95 2.52 7.04
CA PHE A 15 -5.64 1.83 8.30
C PHE A 15 -4.25 1.19 8.29
N ALA A 16 -3.90 0.48 7.22
CA ALA A 16 -2.57 -0.12 7.05
C ALA A 16 -1.46 0.94 7.07
N GLY A 17 -1.67 2.07 6.38
CA GLY A 17 -0.76 3.21 6.38
C GLY A 17 -0.61 3.84 7.77
N ALA A 18 -1.70 3.99 8.52
CA ALA A 18 -1.67 4.50 9.89
C ALA A 18 -0.87 3.58 10.83
N VAL A 19 -1.11 2.26 10.78
CA VAL A 19 -0.36 1.26 11.57
C VAL A 19 1.12 1.31 11.23
N LEU A 20 1.48 1.33 9.94
CA LEU A 20 2.87 1.50 9.52
C LEU A 20 3.44 2.84 9.96
N GLY A 21 2.63 3.89 10.06
CA GLY A 21 3.00 5.19 10.63
C GLY A 21 3.51 5.07 12.06
N PHE A 22 2.80 4.31 12.91
CA PHE A 22 3.24 4.02 14.28
C PHE A 22 4.49 3.14 14.32
N VAL A 23 4.51 2.04 13.54
CA VAL A 23 5.63 1.09 13.54
C VAL A 23 6.94 1.74 13.07
N THR A 24 6.86 2.66 12.10
CA THR A 24 8.03 3.35 11.53
C THR A 24 8.71 4.30 12.53
N VAL A 25 8.04 4.66 13.62
CA VAL A 25 8.64 5.45 14.71
C VAL A 25 9.73 4.65 15.44
N ILE A 26 9.63 3.32 15.45
CA ILE A 26 10.60 2.46 16.15
C ILE A 26 11.92 2.44 15.36
N PRO A 27 13.06 2.83 15.96
CA PRO A 27 14.36 2.76 15.31
C PRO A 27 14.67 1.31 14.92
N TYR A 28 15.50 1.12 13.90
CA TYR A 28 15.85 -0.18 13.26
C TYR A 28 14.75 -0.81 12.38
N ILE A 29 13.47 -0.68 12.75
CA ILE A 29 12.34 -1.20 11.94
C ILE A 29 11.88 -0.17 10.89
N SER A 30 12.17 1.11 11.15
CA SER A 30 11.73 2.24 10.33
C SER A 30 11.99 2.08 8.83
N MET A 31 13.21 1.68 8.44
CA MET A 31 13.58 1.54 7.03
C MET A 31 12.79 0.43 6.33
N ILE A 32 12.61 -0.73 6.99
CA ILE A 32 11.89 -1.87 6.42
C ILE A 32 10.39 -1.54 6.31
N SER A 33 9.81 -0.97 7.36
CA SER A 33 8.40 -0.54 7.39
C SER A 33 8.09 0.47 6.28
N PHE A 34 8.98 1.46 6.10
CA PHE A 34 8.85 2.46 5.04
C PHE A 34 9.00 1.86 3.64
N LEU A 35 9.89 0.89 3.46
CA LEU A 35 10.07 0.19 2.19
C LEU A 35 8.82 -0.63 1.82
N ILE A 36 8.24 -1.34 2.78
CA ILE A 36 6.99 -2.10 2.61
C ILE A 36 5.85 -1.16 2.20
N LEU A 37 5.73 -0.01 2.87
CA LEU A 37 4.72 1.01 2.57
C LEU A 37 4.79 1.47 1.10
N ILE A 38 5.99 1.79 0.62
CA ILE A 38 6.18 2.37 -0.73
C ILE A 38 6.12 1.31 -1.83
N LEU A 39 6.65 0.11 -1.60
CA LEU A 39 6.84 -0.87 -2.67
C LEU A 39 5.78 -1.96 -2.73
N CYS A 40 5.32 -2.47 -1.58
CA CYS A 40 4.67 -3.78 -1.53
C CYS A 40 3.32 -3.80 -0.80
N LEU A 41 2.84 -2.67 -0.28
CA LEU A 41 1.62 -2.65 0.51
C LEU A 41 0.40 -3.10 -0.29
N SER A 42 0.33 -2.71 -1.57
CA SER A 42 -0.78 -3.11 -2.45
C SER A 42 -0.89 -4.61 -2.61
N ALA A 43 0.22 -5.34 -2.71
CA ALA A 43 0.22 -6.79 -2.83
C ALA A 43 -0.42 -7.45 -1.59
N PHE A 44 -0.07 -6.97 -0.40
CA PHE A 44 -0.63 -7.47 0.86
C PHE A 44 -2.12 -7.16 0.98
N VAL A 45 -2.54 -5.93 0.71
CA VAL A 45 -3.94 -5.50 0.81
C VAL A 45 -4.82 -6.20 -0.23
N LEU A 46 -4.34 -6.36 -1.47
CA LEU A 46 -5.07 -7.08 -2.52
C LEU A 46 -5.17 -8.57 -2.23
N ALA A 47 -4.11 -9.20 -1.71
CA ALA A 47 -4.16 -10.59 -1.28
C ALA A 47 -5.17 -10.80 -0.14
N TYR A 48 -5.20 -9.90 0.85
CA TYR A 48 -6.17 -9.95 1.93
C TYR A 48 -7.62 -9.80 1.43
N LEU A 49 -7.88 -8.85 0.53
CA LEU A 49 -9.23 -8.65 -0.02
C LEU A 49 -9.68 -9.84 -0.87
N LYS A 50 -8.77 -10.50 -1.60
CA LYS A 50 -9.08 -11.72 -2.35
C LYS A 50 -9.38 -12.91 -1.44
N GLN A 51 -8.64 -13.09 -0.35
CA GLN A 51 -8.90 -14.18 0.61
C GLN A 51 -10.28 -14.11 1.26
N ASN A 52 -10.86 -12.90 1.37
CA ASN A 52 -12.18 -12.69 1.94
C ASN A 52 -13.30 -12.66 0.88
N ASP A 53 -13.04 -13.14 -0.35
CA ASP A 53 -13.98 -13.15 -1.49
C ASP A 53 -14.61 -11.79 -1.83
N LEU A 54 -13.98 -10.68 -1.39
CA LEU A 54 -14.48 -9.32 -1.61
C LEU A 54 -14.19 -8.82 -3.03
N ILE A 55 -13.28 -9.48 -3.76
CA ILE A 55 -12.92 -9.14 -5.13
C ILE A 55 -12.95 -10.40 -6.01
N GLY A 56 -13.70 -10.32 -7.10
CA GLY A 56 -13.73 -11.36 -8.14
C GLY A 56 -12.47 -11.37 -9.01
N LEU A 57 -12.57 -11.82 -10.26
CA LEU A 57 -11.46 -11.75 -11.22
C LEU A 57 -11.07 -10.27 -11.44
N ILE A 58 -9.87 -9.91 -10.96
CA ILE A 58 -9.29 -8.57 -11.13
C ILE A 58 -8.58 -8.54 -12.48
N SER A 59 -8.98 -7.63 -13.37
CA SER A 59 -8.20 -7.37 -14.58
C SER A 59 -6.87 -6.68 -14.22
N ILE A 60 -5.82 -6.94 -15.00
CA ILE A 60 -4.50 -6.27 -14.88
C ILE A 60 -4.64 -4.73 -14.76
N ARG A 61 -5.54 -4.13 -15.54
CA ARG A 61 -5.81 -2.67 -15.49
C ARG A 61 -6.40 -2.25 -14.14
N GLU A 62 -7.33 -3.03 -13.61
CA GLU A 62 -7.98 -2.75 -12.32
C GLU A 62 -7.01 -2.97 -11.16
N GLY A 63 -6.16 -4.00 -11.22
CA GLY A 63 -5.10 -4.25 -10.24
C GLY A 63 -4.10 -3.10 -10.15
N CYS A 64 -3.73 -2.51 -11.28
CA CYS A 64 -2.87 -1.33 -11.32
C CYS A 64 -3.55 -0.11 -10.65
N ILE A 65 -4.81 0.18 -10.99
CA ILE A 65 -5.56 1.30 -10.41
C ILE A 65 -5.74 1.11 -8.90
N PHE A 66 -6.14 -0.09 -8.46
CA PHE A 66 -6.29 -0.41 -7.05
C PHE A 66 -4.97 -0.31 -6.30
N GLY A 67 -3.88 -0.81 -6.87
CA GLY A 67 -2.55 -0.67 -6.29
C GLY A 67 -2.14 0.79 -6.11
N ALA A 68 -2.38 1.63 -7.11
CA ALA A 68 -2.05 3.05 -7.04
C ALA A 68 -2.86 3.79 -5.98
N VAL A 69 -4.16 3.51 -5.87
CA VAL A 69 -5.03 4.07 -4.82
C VAL A 69 -4.55 3.62 -3.44
N ILE A 70 -4.22 2.33 -3.26
CA ILE A 70 -3.68 1.81 -1.98
C ILE A 70 -2.41 2.56 -1.59
N GLY A 71 -1.44 2.68 -2.51
CA GLY A 71 -0.17 3.34 -2.25
C GLY A 71 -0.31 4.82 -1.91
N PHE A 72 -1.20 5.53 -2.60
CA PHE A 72 -1.46 6.94 -2.33
C PHE A 72 -2.12 7.15 -0.96
N VAL A 73 -3.25 6.46 -0.72
CA VAL A 73 -4.05 6.65 0.49
C VAL A 73 -3.28 6.21 1.74
N SER A 74 -2.56 5.08 1.66
CA SER A 74 -1.73 4.60 2.76
C SER A 74 -0.60 5.57 3.09
N PHE A 75 0.05 6.18 2.11
CA PHE A 75 1.14 7.14 2.36
C PHE A 75 0.63 8.44 2.99
N ILE A 76 -0.55 8.92 2.59
CA ILE A 76 -1.18 10.09 3.23
C ILE A 76 -1.53 9.76 4.68
N ALA A 77 -2.16 8.61 4.94
CA ALA A 77 -2.47 8.19 6.31
C ALA A 77 -1.20 7.99 7.16
N PHE A 78 -0.16 7.37 6.59
CA PHE A 78 1.16 7.28 7.19
C PHE A 78 1.70 8.66 7.57
N SER A 79 1.66 9.62 6.65
CA SER A 79 2.22 10.97 6.86
C SER A 79 1.50 11.73 7.96
N ILE A 80 0.17 11.59 8.06
CA ILE A 80 -0.65 12.22 9.10
C ILE A 80 -0.32 11.67 10.48
N ILE A 81 0.06 10.39 10.60
CA ILE A 81 0.38 9.75 11.88
C ILE A 81 1.87 9.90 12.22
N TYR A 82 2.75 9.52 11.31
CA TYR A 82 4.20 9.47 11.52
C TYR A 82 4.78 10.86 11.75
N THR A 83 4.41 11.86 10.95
CA THR A 83 4.98 13.21 11.02
C THR A 83 4.81 13.86 12.40
N PRO A 84 3.59 13.98 12.97
CA PRO A 84 3.42 14.61 14.27
C PRO A 84 4.06 13.82 15.41
N ILE A 85 3.99 12.48 15.37
CA ILE A 85 4.62 11.63 16.39
C ILE A 85 6.15 11.78 16.34
N SER A 86 6.72 11.71 15.13
CA SER A 86 8.15 11.89 14.92
C SER A 86 8.60 13.27 15.40
N MET A 87 7.84 14.33 15.09
CA MET A 87 8.13 15.69 15.59
C MET A 87 8.13 15.77 17.12
N LEU A 88 7.12 15.19 17.78
CA LEU A 88 7.00 15.19 19.24
C LEU A 88 8.14 14.40 19.90
N LEU A 89 8.48 13.22 19.37
CA LEU A 89 9.61 12.42 19.86
C LEU A 89 10.94 13.13 19.61
N GLY A 90 11.10 13.81 18.49
CA GLY A 90 12.28 14.61 18.20
C GLY A 90 12.47 15.75 19.17
N TRP A 91 11.38 16.33 19.68
CA TRP A 91 11.42 17.33 20.74
C TRP A 91 11.89 16.76 22.09
N LEU A 92 11.36 15.60 22.49
CA LEU A 92 11.68 14.94 23.76
C LEU A 92 13.05 14.25 23.78
N ILE A 93 13.44 13.63 22.67
CA ILE A 93 14.67 12.83 22.53
C ILE A 93 15.36 13.26 21.23
N PRO A 94 16.31 14.22 21.29
CA PRO A 94 16.97 14.77 20.09
C PRO A 94 17.68 13.74 19.21
N ALA A 95 18.10 12.60 19.79
CA ALA A 95 18.74 11.49 19.08
C ALA A 95 17.74 10.63 18.26
N TYR A 96 16.44 10.76 18.49
CA TYR A 96 15.41 9.87 17.94
C TYR A 96 14.93 10.30 16.55
N THR A 97 14.89 11.61 16.32
CA THR A 97 14.64 12.15 14.98
C THR A 97 15.94 12.44 14.28
N GLN A 98 16.09 11.91 13.08
CA GLN A 98 17.20 12.13 12.14
C GLN A 98 17.33 13.60 11.66
N GLY A 99 17.00 14.62 12.47
CA GLY A 99 17.09 16.06 12.18
C GLY A 99 16.24 16.58 11.01
N PHE A 100 15.87 15.71 10.08
CA PHE A 100 15.31 16.03 8.77
C PHE A 100 13.92 16.64 8.88
N LEU A 101 13.04 16.10 9.71
CA LEU A 101 11.70 16.69 9.91
C LEU A 101 11.74 18.00 10.72
N ARG A 102 12.72 18.15 11.63
CA ARG A 102 12.93 19.40 12.39
C ARG A 102 13.37 20.54 11.48
N PHE A 103 14.20 20.25 10.46
CA PHE A 103 14.62 21.24 9.46
C PHE A 103 13.41 21.97 8.85
N PHE A 104 12.33 21.24 8.54
CA PHE A 104 11.14 21.82 7.92
C PHE A 104 10.27 22.68 8.84
N MET A 105 10.49 22.63 10.16
CA MET A 105 9.75 23.44 11.15
C MET A 105 10.40 24.80 11.43
N THR A 106 11.53 25.10 10.78
CA THR A 106 12.30 26.33 11.02
C THR A 106 11.62 27.59 10.46
N SER A 107 10.84 27.44 9.37
CA SER A 107 10.16 28.56 8.70
C SER A 107 8.82 28.10 8.11
N PHE A 108 7.89 29.03 7.92
CA PHE A 108 6.63 28.75 7.22
C PHE A 108 6.86 28.24 5.79
N GLY A 109 7.88 28.77 5.10
CA GLY A 109 8.23 28.31 3.76
C GLY A 109 8.70 26.85 3.75
N SER A 110 9.51 26.44 4.72
CA SER A 110 9.98 25.05 4.83
C SER A 110 8.85 24.10 5.22
N PHE A 111 7.88 24.55 6.02
CA PHE A 111 6.70 23.77 6.35
C PHE A 111 5.84 23.46 5.11
N ILE A 112 5.66 24.44 4.22
CA ILE A 112 4.97 24.22 2.93
C ILE A 112 5.72 23.20 2.07
N VAL A 113 7.05 23.31 1.99
CA VAL A 113 7.88 22.35 1.23
C VAL A 113 7.72 20.93 1.77
N MET A 114 7.64 20.75 3.09
CA MET A 114 7.38 19.44 3.69
C MET A 114 6.04 18.86 3.23
N ILE A 115 4.97 19.67 3.21
CA ILE A 115 3.66 19.23 2.72
C ILE A 115 3.73 18.82 1.24
N LEU A 116 4.40 19.62 0.40
CA LEU A 116 4.58 19.30 -1.01
C LEU A 116 5.38 18.01 -1.20
N LEU A 117 6.43 17.79 -0.40
CA LEU A 117 7.22 16.56 -0.42
C LEU A 117 6.39 15.34 0.03
N MET A 118 5.52 15.49 1.03
CA MET A 118 4.61 14.41 1.45
C MET A 118 3.65 14.02 0.33
N ILE A 119 3.08 15.00 -0.38
CA ILE A 119 2.22 14.74 -1.54
C ILE A 119 3.00 14.11 -2.69
N LEU A 120 4.21 14.59 -2.97
CA LEU A 120 5.10 14.00 -3.98
C LEU A 120 5.42 12.53 -3.65
N MET A 121 5.77 12.24 -2.40
CA MET A 121 6.06 10.88 -1.96
C MET A 121 4.82 9.99 -1.98
N ALA A 122 3.64 10.53 -1.69
CA ALA A 122 2.39 9.80 -1.89
C ALA A 122 2.19 9.42 -3.36
N GLY A 123 2.55 10.31 -4.30
CA GLY A 123 2.55 10.04 -5.74
C GLY A 123 3.55 8.94 -6.14
N ILE A 124 4.77 8.99 -5.61
CA ILE A 124 5.78 7.94 -5.85
C ILE A 124 5.32 6.60 -5.27
N SER A 125 4.77 6.59 -4.06
CA SER A 125 4.16 5.41 -3.43
C SER A 125 3.03 4.84 -4.29
N ALA A 126 2.19 5.70 -4.88
CA ALA A 126 1.14 5.27 -5.80
C ALA A 126 1.70 4.58 -7.05
N LEU A 127 2.81 5.07 -7.62
CA LEU A 127 3.43 4.46 -8.80
C LEU A 127 3.95 3.05 -8.50
N PHE A 128 4.74 2.89 -7.44
CA PHE A 128 5.32 1.59 -7.07
C PHE A 128 4.25 0.59 -6.61
N ASN A 129 3.31 1.03 -5.77
CA ASN A 129 2.20 0.16 -5.37
C ASN A 129 1.24 -0.14 -6.53
N GLY A 130 1.09 0.76 -7.50
CA GLY A 130 0.37 0.48 -8.75
C GLY A 130 1.01 -0.65 -9.53
N PHE A 131 2.34 -0.62 -9.67
CA PHE A 131 3.08 -1.71 -10.28
C PHE A 131 2.95 -3.02 -9.50
N ALA A 132 3.09 -3.00 -8.18
CA ALA A 132 2.91 -4.19 -7.36
C ALA A 132 1.47 -4.75 -7.44
N GLY A 133 0.46 -3.87 -7.54
CA GLY A 133 -0.94 -4.27 -7.73
C GLY A 133 -1.19 -4.90 -9.10
N LEU A 134 -0.54 -4.39 -10.15
CA LEU A 134 -0.55 -4.98 -11.48
C LEU A 134 0.03 -6.40 -11.47
N VAL A 135 1.22 -6.58 -10.88
CA VAL A 135 1.87 -7.89 -10.76
C VAL A 135 0.98 -8.87 -9.98
N THR A 136 0.36 -8.40 -8.91
CA THR A 136 -0.54 -9.23 -8.08
C THR A 136 -1.76 -9.69 -8.87
N ALA A 137 -2.38 -8.82 -9.67
CA ALA A 137 -3.49 -9.19 -10.54
C ALA A 137 -3.06 -10.20 -11.63
N TRP A 138 -1.90 -9.99 -12.24
CA TRP A 138 -1.34 -10.90 -13.26
C TRP A 138 -1.08 -12.30 -12.70
N VAL A 139 -0.44 -12.41 -11.51
CA VAL A 139 -0.22 -13.69 -10.84
C VAL A 139 -1.55 -14.40 -10.57
N TYR A 140 -2.58 -13.65 -10.15
CA TYR A 140 -3.89 -14.23 -9.88
C TYR A 140 -4.66 -14.69 -11.12
N GLU A 141 -4.54 -13.95 -12.23
CA GLU A 141 -5.09 -14.35 -13.53
C GLU A 141 -4.45 -15.65 -14.00
N LEU A 142 -3.13 -15.77 -13.89
CA LEU A 142 -2.36 -16.96 -14.26
C LEU A 142 -2.77 -18.19 -13.44
N ILE A 143 -2.87 -18.06 -12.10
CA ILE A 143 -3.32 -19.15 -11.23
C ILE A 143 -4.77 -19.57 -11.56
N SER A 144 -5.66 -18.60 -11.83
CA SER A 144 -7.04 -18.92 -12.19
C SER A 144 -7.19 -19.60 -13.56
N GLY A 145 -6.33 -19.25 -14.52
CA GLY A 145 -6.28 -19.90 -15.83
C GLY A 145 -5.85 -21.35 -15.73
N ILE A 146 -4.79 -21.62 -14.96
CA ILE A 146 -4.30 -22.98 -14.68
C ILE A 146 -5.38 -23.82 -13.99
N LYS A 147 -6.12 -23.25 -13.03
CA LYS A 147 -7.19 -23.97 -12.33
C LYS A 147 -8.33 -24.38 -13.28
N LYS A 148 -8.71 -23.51 -14.22
CA LYS A 148 -9.72 -23.83 -15.23
C LYS A 148 -9.28 -24.96 -16.17
N GLU A 149 -8.03 -24.92 -16.64
CA GLU A 149 -7.48 -25.99 -17.50
C GLU A 149 -7.39 -27.33 -16.75
N ALA A 150 -7.06 -27.32 -15.46
CA ALA A 150 -7.04 -28.53 -14.63
C ALA A 150 -8.45 -29.11 -14.39
N ASP A 151 -9.44 -28.24 -14.14
CA ASP A 151 -10.84 -28.67 -13.96
C ASP A 151 -11.42 -29.20 -15.28
N GLU A 152 -11.13 -28.58 -16.44
CA GLU A 152 -11.53 -29.11 -17.74
C GLU A 152 -10.90 -30.48 -18.01
N ASN A 153 -9.59 -30.65 -17.83
CA ASN A 153 -8.92 -31.95 -18.03
C ASN A 153 -9.46 -33.07 -17.12
N ASN A 154 -9.83 -32.75 -15.87
CA ASN A 154 -10.45 -33.74 -14.96
C ASN A 154 -11.87 -34.15 -15.38
N THR A 155 -12.59 -33.33 -16.15
CA THR A 155 -13.93 -33.71 -16.66
C THR A 155 -13.90 -34.58 -17.91
N VAL A 156 -12.80 -34.57 -18.68
CA VAL A 156 -12.66 -35.40 -19.88
C VAL A 156 -12.26 -36.85 -19.54
N ASP A 157 -11.68 -37.09 -18.36
CA ASP A 157 -11.18 -38.41 -17.94
C ASP A 157 -12.24 -39.37 -17.34
N PHE A 158 -13.53 -38.98 -17.31
CA PHE A 158 -14.64 -39.83 -16.83
C PHE A 158 -15.49 -40.48 -17.93
N THR A 159 -15.06 -40.43 -19.20
CA THR A 159 -15.63 -41.27 -20.26
C THR A 159 -14.62 -42.32 -20.70
N ILE A 160 -14.42 -43.34 -19.88
CA ILE A 160 -13.86 -44.62 -20.31
C ILE A 160 -14.98 -45.65 -20.18
N GLU A 161 -15.49 -46.06 -21.34
CA GLU A 161 -16.29 -47.27 -21.70
C GLU A 161 -17.50 -47.67 -20.84
#